data_AF-A0A0G2JBE9-F1
#
_entry.id   AF-A0A0G2JBE9-F1
#
_cell.length_a   1.000
_cell.length_b   1.000
_cell.length_c   1.000
_cell.angle_alpha   90.00
_cell.angle_beta   90.00
_cell.angle_gamma   90.00
#
_symmetry.space_group_name_H-M   'P 1'
#
loop_
_entity.id
_entity.type
_entity.pdbx_description
1 polymer ?
#
loop_
_entity_poly.entity_id
_entity_poly.type
_entity_poly.pdbx_seq_one_letter_code
_entity_poly.pdbx_strand_id
1 'polypeptide(L)'
;MAGPGGGPPRKSHTKSRKGCKTCKRRHIRCDETTPQCRNCTKHNCRCDYMDNVLPPGQATAQRTGPDLLMSPEIDIEINAWLKTGNPPFPELQLSSRPYWFKFSRTDLRLIHHIAGLSIDLHRRGYSNCTVWAQKMPILLAIALSNEFVMSAILALSASHLAWMTQNSETENLAYHHRGVALKGLHEAIGSFSRENADAILAASMLLSWQATEWQALTFVDGLETWTNQNF
;
A
#
# COMPACT_ATOMS: atom_id res chain seq x y z
N MET A 1 38.24 14.16 56.72
CA MET A 1 38.33 13.51 55.41
C MET A 1 37.25 12.44 55.36
N ALA A 2 36.08 12.73 54.77
CA ALA A 2 34.95 11.80 54.70
C ALA A 2 35.25 10.69 53.66
N GLY A 3 35.10 9.43 54.06
CA GLY A 3 35.37 8.25 53.23
C GLY A 3 34.29 7.99 52.16
N PRO A 4 34.59 7.12 51.17
CA PRO A 4 33.71 6.90 50.03
C PRO A 4 32.50 6.04 50.43
N GLY A 5 31.30 6.57 50.20
CA GLY A 5 30.03 5.86 50.39
C GLY A 5 29.82 4.79 49.33
N GLY A 6 30.21 3.55 49.64
CA GLY A 6 29.78 2.36 48.91
C GLY A 6 28.47 1.85 49.47
N GLY A 7 27.34 2.19 48.83
CA GLY A 7 26.04 1.59 49.15
C GLY A 7 26.07 0.06 48.93
N PRO A 8 25.15 -0.71 49.56
CA PRO A 8 25.19 -2.17 49.52
C PRO A 8 25.21 -2.70 48.08
N PRO A 9 26.05 -3.70 47.76
CA PRO A 9 26.10 -4.29 46.43
C PRO A 9 24.73 -4.88 46.08
N ARG A 10 24.25 -4.59 44.87
CA ARG A 10 22.98 -5.13 44.38
C ARG A 10 23.07 -6.66 44.39
N LYS A 11 22.17 -7.31 45.15
CA LYS A 11 22.06 -8.77 45.18
C LYS A 11 21.88 -9.30 43.76
N SER A 12 22.78 -10.18 43.34
CA SER A 12 22.62 -10.92 42.09
C SER A 12 21.38 -11.81 42.19
N HIS A 13 20.51 -11.74 41.19
CA HIS A 13 19.34 -12.61 41.10
C HIS A 13 19.52 -13.63 39.99
N THR A 14 19.04 -14.85 40.24
CA THR A 14 19.01 -15.92 39.23
C THR A 14 18.16 -15.49 38.05
N LYS A 15 18.76 -15.50 36.85
CA LYS A 15 18.07 -15.13 35.60
C LYS A 15 16.96 -16.15 35.35
N SER A 16 15.72 -15.68 35.26
CA SER A 16 14.60 -16.51 34.83
C SER A 16 14.84 -16.95 33.38
N ARG A 17 14.84 -18.26 33.14
CA ARG A 17 15.02 -18.84 31.79
C ARG A 17 13.81 -18.50 30.90
N LYS A 18 12.59 -18.56 31.44
CA LYS A 18 11.35 -18.39 30.68
C LYS A 18 10.74 -16.99 30.74
N GLY A 19 11.35 -16.03 31.45
CA GLY A 19 10.82 -14.69 31.66
C GLY A 19 10.51 -13.92 30.37
N CYS A 20 9.51 -13.02 30.42
CA CYS A 20 9.11 -12.17 29.29
C CYS A 20 10.27 -11.28 28.80
N LYS A 21 10.24 -10.87 27.53
CA LYS A 21 11.33 -10.08 26.93
C LYS A 21 11.41 -8.70 27.58
N THR A 22 10.29 -8.11 27.99
CA THR A 22 10.29 -6.84 28.74
C THR A 22 11.08 -6.92 30.05
N CYS A 23 10.85 -7.93 30.88
CA CYS A 23 11.63 -8.11 32.13
C CYS A 23 13.09 -8.44 31.85
N LYS A 24 13.37 -9.26 30.83
CA LYS A 24 14.75 -9.58 30.40
C LYS A 24 15.50 -8.34 29.94
N ARG A 25 14.89 -7.49 29.10
CA ARG A 25 15.47 -6.21 28.62
C ARG A 25 15.73 -5.23 29.76
N ARG A 26 14.84 -5.21 30.76
CA ARG A 26 14.98 -4.38 31.96
C ARG A 26 15.95 -4.94 33.01
N HIS A 27 16.56 -6.11 32.75
CA HIS A 27 17.45 -6.82 33.67
C HIS A 27 16.83 -7.04 35.07
N ILE A 28 15.52 -7.30 35.13
CA ILE A 28 14.78 -7.63 36.37
C ILE A 28 14.23 -9.06 36.32
N ARG A 29 14.02 -9.67 37.49
CA ARG A 29 13.42 -11.01 37.58
C ARG A 29 11.97 -10.97 37.10
N CYS A 30 11.61 -11.86 36.17
CA CYS A 30 10.21 -12.09 35.78
C CYS A 30 9.59 -13.13 36.73
N ASP A 31 8.34 -12.91 37.12
CA ASP A 31 7.55 -13.84 37.92
C ASP A 31 6.83 -14.92 37.07
N GLU A 32 7.02 -14.88 35.74
CA GLU A 32 6.52 -15.87 34.76
C GLU A 32 4.99 -16.08 34.77
N THR A 33 4.23 -15.18 35.41
CA THR A 33 2.76 -15.23 35.39
C THR A 33 2.21 -14.81 34.03
N THR A 34 1.23 -15.57 33.52
CA THR A 34 0.51 -15.33 32.27
C THR A 34 -0.94 -14.94 32.59
N PRO A 35 -1.64 -14.12 31.75
CA PRO A 35 -1.23 -13.57 30.45
C PRO A 35 -0.28 -12.35 30.54
N GLN A 36 -0.09 -11.77 31.73
CA GLN A 36 0.83 -10.65 31.95
C GLN A 36 1.56 -10.83 33.29
N CYS A 37 2.87 -10.59 33.31
CA CYS A 37 3.65 -10.74 34.54
C CYS A 37 3.45 -9.55 35.51
N ARG A 38 3.52 -9.78 36.82
CA ARG A 38 3.22 -8.75 37.86
C ARG A 38 4.13 -7.53 37.75
N ASN A 39 5.39 -7.71 37.35
CA ASN A 39 6.31 -6.59 37.14
C ASN A 39 5.91 -5.71 35.96
N CYS A 40 5.40 -6.29 34.88
CA CYS A 40 4.88 -5.53 33.74
C CYS A 40 3.56 -4.81 34.09
N THR A 41 2.67 -5.47 34.83
CA THR A 41 1.42 -4.87 35.32
C THR A 41 1.71 -3.68 36.25
N LYS A 42 2.61 -3.85 37.23
CA LYS A 42 2.96 -2.79 38.20
C LYS A 42 3.58 -1.56 37.53
N HIS A 43 4.35 -1.76 36.47
CA HIS A 43 5.00 -0.68 35.73
C HIS A 43 4.18 -0.19 34.52
N ASN A 44 2.93 -0.64 34.41
CA ASN A 44 2.01 -0.32 33.31
C ASN A 44 2.67 -0.38 31.93
N CYS A 45 3.45 -1.43 31.67
CA CYS A 45 4.17 -1.60 30.42
C CYS A 45 3.77 -2.91 29.73
N ARG A 46 3.82 -2.92 28.39
CA ARG A 46 3.45 -4.08 27.58
C ARG A 46 4.32 -5.30 27.93
N CYS A 47 3.67 -6.46 28.09
CA CYS A 47 4.30 -7.74 28.39
C CYS A 47 4.12 -8.69 27.21
N ASP A 48 5.21 -9.27 26.71
CA ASP A 48 5.18 -10.12 25.52
C ASP A 48 4.38 -11.42 25.70
N TYR A 49 4.03 -11.80 26.94
CA TYR A 49 3.13 -12.92 27.16
C TYR A 49 1.71 -12.67 26.67
N MET A 50 1.28 -11.40 26.54
CA MET A 50 -0.03 -11.09 26.00
C MET A 50 -0.15 -11.45 24.52
N ASP A 51 0.98 -11.49 23.79
CA ASP A 51 1.02 -11.84 22.37
C ASP A 51 1.04 -13.37 22.14
N ASN A 52 1.34 -14.17 23.17
CA ASN A 52 1.46 -15.64 23.10
C ASN A 52 0.16 -16.40 23.44
N VAL A 53 -0.97 -15.72 23.61
CA VAL A 53 -2.28 -16.36 23.88
C VAL A 53 -2.98 -16.85 22.60
N LEU A 54 -2.41 -16.59 21.42
CA LEU A 54 -2.95 -17.08 20.15
C LEU A 54 -2.42 -18.49 19.83
N PRO A 55 -3.29 -19.45 19.47
CA PRO A 55 -2.88 -20.82 19.15
C PRO A 55 -1.89 -20.85 17.96
N PRO A 56 -0.96 -21.81 17.93
CA PRO A 56 0.06 -21.88 16.89
C PRO A 56 -0.58 -22.34 15.57
N GLY A 57 -1.01 -21.38 14.75
CA GLY A 57 -1.64 -21.68 13.46
C GLY A 57 -1.81 -20.51 12.49
N GLN A 58 -1.69 -19.26 12.93
CA GLN A 58 -1.73 -18.10 12.03
C GLN A 58 -0.80 -17.00 12.54
N ALA A 59 0.48 -17.13 12.24
CA ALA A 59 1.36 -15.97 12.15
C ALA A 59 1.07 -15.28 10.81
N THR A 60 -0.07 -14.60 10.69
CA THR A 60 -0.11 -13.46 9.77
C THR A 60 0.76 -12.40 10.44
N ALA A 61 2.01 -12.30 9.96
CA ALA A 61 2.77 -11.09 10.16
C ALA A 61 1.83 -9.94 9.79
N GLN A 62 1.50 -9.07 10.76
CA GLN A 62 0.89 -7.78 10.45
C GLN A 62 1.86 -7.10 9.48
N ARG A 63 1.57 -7.19 8.19
CA ARG A 63 2.27 -6.47 7.14
C ARG A 63 1.87 -5.02 7.36
N THR A 64 2.78 -4.23 7.94
CA THR A 64 2.62 -2.79 8.16
C THR A 64 2.77 -2.00 6.85
N GLY A 65 2.22 -2.50 5.75
CA GLY A 65 2.37 -1.88 4.43
C GLY A 65 1.14 -2.11 3.57
N PRO A 66 1.03 -1.40 2.44
CA PRO A 66 -0.13 -1.47 1.56
C PRO A 66 -0.33 -2.90 1.05
N ASP A 67 -1.56 -3.40 1.13
CA ASP A 67 -1.95 -4.64 0.48
C ASP A 67 -2.24 -4.36 -1.00
N LEU A 68 -1.30 -4.81 -1.84
CA LEU A 68 -1.34 -4.64 -3.29
C LEU A 68 -1.62 -5.96 -4.01
N LEU A 69 -2.20 -6.97 -3.34
CA LEU A 69 -2.48 -8.30 -3.92
C LEU A 69 -1.27 -8.86 -4.68
N MET A 70 -0.13 -8.95 -3.99
CA MET A 70 1.10 -9.50 -4.57
C MET A 70 0.98 -11.03 -4.64
N SER A 71 0.95 -11.60 -5.85
CA SER A 71 1.15 -13.04 -6.06
C SER A 71 2.63 -13.38 -6.30
N PRO A 72 3.06 -14.64 -6.14
CA PRO A 72 4.43 -15.06 -6.47
C PRO A 72 4.83 -14.77 -7.92
N GLU A 73 3.91 -14.95 -8.86
CA GLU A 73 4.13 -14.72 -10.29
C GLU A 73 4.35 -13.22 -10.56
N ILE A 74 3.49 -12.37 -9.99
CA ILE A 74 3.63 -10.91 -10.09
C ILE A 74 4.94 -10.47 -9.45
N ASP A 75 5.34 -11.04 -8.31
CA ASP A 75 6.62 -10.71 -7.68
C ASP A 75 7.81 -11.01 -8.59
N ILE A 76 7.81 -12.16 -9.27
CA ILE A 76 8.85 -12.52 -10.25
C ILE A 76 8.91 -11.51 -11.39
N GLU A 77 7.76 -11.14 -11.96
CA GLU A 77 7.67 -10.18 -13.06
C GLU A 77 8.17 -8.79 -12.65
N ILE A 78 7.74 -8.29 -11.48
CA ILE A 78 8.20 -6.99 -10.95
C ILE A 78 9.70 -7.01 -10.67
N ASN A 79 10.23 -8.09 -10.09
CA ASN A 79 11.66 -8.22 -9.85
C ASN A 79 12.48 -8.29 -11.16
N ALA A 80 11.94 -8.94 -12.19
CA ALA A 80 12.56 -8.95 -13.53
C ALA A 80 12.53 -7.55 -14.16
N TRP A 81 11.41 -6.83 -14.02
CA TRP A 81 11.28 -5.45 -14.50
C TRP A 81 12.28 -4.51 -13.82
N LEU A 82 12.40 -4.57 -12.49
CA LEU A 82 13.38 -3.78 -11.73
C LEU A 82 14.82 -4.00 -12.19
N LYS A 83 15.18 -5.23 -12.57
CA LYS A 83 16.54 -5.57 -13.02
C LYS A 83 16.80 -5.16 -14.47
N THR A 84 15.80 -5.32 -15.34
CA THR A 84 15.98 -5.20 -16.79
C THR A 84 15.52 -3.86 -17.35
N GLY A 85 14.69 -3.13 -16.62
CA GLY A 85 14.00 -1.93 -17.09
C GLY A 85 12.98 -2.21 -18.20
N ASN A 86 12.59 -3.48 -18.41
CA ASN A 86 11.60 -3.85 -19.43
C ASN A 86 10.26 -4.21 -18.77
N PRO A 87 9.16 -3.54 -19.12
CA PRO A 87 7.84 -3.90 -18.62
C PRO A 87 7.40 -5.27 -19.15
N PRO A 88 6.62 -6.05 -18.40
CA PRO A 88 6.11 -7.37 -18.83
C PRO A 88 4.96 -7.26 -19.86
N PHE A 89 4.76 -6.10 -20.48
CA PHE A 89 3.69 -5.80 -21.42
C PHE A 89 4.26 -5.29 -22.76
N PRO A 90 4.83 -6.17 -23.60
CA PRO A 90 5.40 -5.78 -24.88
C PRO A 90 4.37 -5.11 -25.82
N GLU A 91 3.09 -5.43 -25.68
CA GLU A 91 1.99 -4.92 -26.50
C GLU A 91 1.78 -3.41 -26.33
N LEU A 92 2.12 -2.86 -25.16
CA LEU A 92 1.93 -1.44 -24.86
C LEU A 92 3.06 -0.56 -25.43
N GLN A 93 4.11 -1.15 -26.01
CA GLN A 93 5.25 -0.46 -26.62
C GLN A 93 5.88 0.63 -25.72
N LEU A 94 5.85 0.46 -24.39
CA LEU A 94 6.30 1.46 -23.41
C LEU A 94 7.84 1.51 -23.25
N SER A 95 8.56 1.35 -24.34
CA SER A 95 10.00 1.10 -24.38
C SER A 95 10.84 2.35 -24.07
N SER A 96 10.92 2.74 -22.79
CA SER A 96 11.87 3.73 -22.27
C SER A 96 12.63 3.17 -21.06
N ARG A 97 13.65 2.32 -21.31
CA ARG A 97 14.42 1.62 -20.27
C ARG A 97 14.94 2.50 -19.11
N PRO A 98 15.55 3.69 -19.34
CA PRO A 98 16.08 4.48 -18.23
C PRO A 98 14.99 5.09 -17.34
N TYR A 99 13.78 5.26 -17.86
CA TYR A 99 12.68 5.88 -17.12
C TYR A 99 12.15 4.95 -16.02
N TRP A 100 12.11 3.65 -16.26
CA TRP A 100 11.53 2.67 -15.34
C TRP A 100 12.28 2.50 -14.02
N PHE A 101 13.59 2.78 -14.00
CA PHE A 101 14.40 2.70 -12.78
C PHE A 101 14.08 3.79 -11.75
N LYS A 102 13.30 4.81 -12.11
CA LYS A 102 12.85 5.87 -11.19
C LYS A 102 11.76 5.40 -10.23
N PHE A 103 11.06 4.31 -10.56
CA PHE A 103 9.90 3.85 -9.81
C PHE A 103 10.27 2.86 -8.73
N SER A 104 9.59 2.97 -7.58
CA SER A 104 9.70 1.99 -6.52
C SER A 104 9.05 0.66 -6.92
N ARG A 105 9.36 -0.42 -6.19
CA ARG A 105 8.69 -1.71 -6.36
C ARG A 105 7.16 -1.60 -6.23
N THR A 106 6.69 -0.72 -5.36
CA THR A 106 5.26 -0.43 -5.15
C THR A 106 4.67 0.25 -6.38
N ASP A 107 5.32 1.27 -6.92
CA ASP A 107 4.84 1.98 -8.11
C ASP A 107 4.78 1.05 -9.33
N LEU A 108 5.81 0.22 -9.53
CA LEU A 108 5.81 -0.76 -10.61
C LEU A 108 4.68 -1.79 -10.46
N ARG A 109 4.33 -2.20 -9.24
CA ARG A 109 3.15 -3.06 -8.98
C ARG A 109 1.85 -2.37 -9.35
N LEU A 110 1.72 -1.07 -9.06
CA LEU A 110 0.55 -0.27 -9.43
C LEU A 110 0.45 -0.13 -10.96
N ILE A 111 1.55 0.15 -11.64
CA ILE A 111 1.56 0.25 -13.11
C ILE A 111 1.25 -1.12 -13.74
N HIS A 112 1.81 -2.19 -13.18
CA HIS A 112 1.51 -3.56 -13.57
C HIS A 112 0.03 -3.89 -13.45
N HIS A 113 -0.59 -3.52 -12.33
CA HIS A 113 -2.00 -3.74 -12.07
C HIS A 113 -2.89 -3.14 -13.17
N ILE A 114 -2.74 -1.84 -13.42
CA ILE A 114 -3.65 -1.10 -14.31
C ILE A 114 -3.39 -1.43 -15.78
N ALA A 115 -2.13 -1.67 -16.15
CA ALA A 115 -1.75 -2.14 -17.48
C ALA A 115 -2.31 -3.54 -17.76
N GLY A 116 -2.17 -4.46 -16.80
CA GLY A 116 -2.72 -5.81 -16.88
C GLY A 116 -4.24 -5.82 -17.04
N LEU A 117 -4.97 -5.01 -16.26
CA LEU A 117 -6.41 -4.88 -16.40
C LEU A 117 -6.83 -4.35 -17.78
N SER A 118 -6.16 -3.31 -18.27
CA SER A 118 -6.43 -2.76 -19.61
C SER A 118 -6.22 -3.81 -20.71
N ILE A 119 -5.13 -4.57 -20.65
CA ILE A 119 -4.82 -5.63 -21.61
C ILE A 119 -5.83 -6.78 -21.52
N ASP A 120 -6.19 -7.23 -20.32
CA ASP A 120 -7.17 -8.30 -20.13
C ASP A 120 -8.54 -7.91 -20.70
N LEU A 121 -9.01 -6.69 -20.41
CA LEU A 121 -10.25 -6.15 -20.98
C LEU A 121 -10.19 -6.04 -22.50
N HIS A 122 -9.05 -5.65 -23.06
CA HIS A 122 -8.86 -5.60 -24.51
C HIS A 122 -8.91 -7.00 -25.14
N ARG A 123 -8.18 -7.97 -24.57
CA ARG A 123 -8.14 -9.36 -25.05
C ARG A 123 -9.49 -10.06 -24.99
N ARG A 124 -10.33 -9.71 -24.01
CA ARG A 124 -11.71 -10.23 -23.89
C ARG A 124 -12.73 -9.50 -24.77
N GLY A 125 -12.32 -8.45 -25.48
CA GLY A 125 -13.21 -7.65 -26.34
C GLY A 125 -14.06 -6.61 -25.59
N TYR A 126 -13.85 -6.43 -24.28
CA TYR A 126 -14.60 -5.47 -23.45
C TYR A 126 -14.00 -4.06 -23.43
N SER A 127 -12.87 -3.82 -24.11
CA SER A 127 -12.25 -2.49 -24.15
C SER A 127 -13.19 -1.38 -24.69
N ASN A 128 -14.11 -1.69 -25.59
CA ASN A 128 -15.08 -0.71 -26.09
C ASN A 128 -16.19 -0.37 -25.08
N CYS A 129 -16.37 -1.20 -24.04
CA CYS A 129 -17.35 -0.96 -22.98
C CYS A 129 -16.82 0.01 -21.91
N THR A 130 -15.51 0.29 -21.88
CA THR A 130 -14.88 1.13 -20.86
C THR A 130 -13.84 2.05 -21.48
N VAL A 131 -14.16 3.36 -21.53
CA VAL A 131 -13.29 4.39 -22.14
C VAL A 131 -11.89 4.39 -21.51
N TRP A 132 -11.80 4.15 -20.19
CA TRP A 132 -10.52 4.13 -19.49
C TRP A 132 -9.60 3.00 -19.98
N ALA A 133 -10.12 1.78 -20.18
CA ALA A 133 -9.31 0.64 -20.59
C ALA A 133 -8.79 0.82 -22.01
N GLN A 134 -9.63 1.34 -22.91
CA GLN A 134 -9.25 1.65 -24.29
C GLN A 134 -8.14 2.72 -24.38
N LYS A 135 -8.23 3.77 -23.55
CA LYS A 135 -7.28 4.89 -23.59
C LYS A 135 -6.03 4.68 -22.74
N MET A 136 -6.02 3.71 -21.83
CA MET A 136 -4.91 3.46 -20.91
C MET A 136 -3.53 3.32 -21.59
N PRO A 137 -3.36 2.63 -22.74
CA PRO A 137 -2.06 2.55 -23.41
C PRO A 137 -1.51 3.94 -23.80
N ILE A 138 -2.37 4.82 -24.30
CA ILE A 138 -2.00 6.19 -24.69
C ILE A 138 -1.68 7.02 -23.45
N LEU A 139 -2.48 6.89 -22.39
CA LEU A 139 -2.27 7.60 -21.13
C LEU A 139 -0.94 7.20 -20.47
N LEU A 140 -0.60 5.91 -20.49
CA LEU A 140 0.70 5.40 -20.02
C LEU A 140 1.85 5.99 -20.84
N ALA A 141 1.72 6.08 -22.16
CA ALA A 141 2.74 6.70 -23.02
C ALA A 141 2.95 8.20 -22.69
N ILE A 142 1.87 8.96 -22.48
CA ILE A 142 1.95 10.37 -22.06
C ILE A 142 2.61 10.50 -20.68
N ALA A 143 2.29 9.58 -19.76
CA ALA A 143 2.83 9.55 -18.40
C ALA A 143 4.35 9.34 -18.37
N LEU A 144 4.94 8.64 -19.34
CA LEU A 144 6.40 8.47 -19.44
C LEU A 144 7.15 9.80 -19.58
N SER A 145 6.49 10.85 -20.06
CA SER A 145 7.09 12.19 -20.20
C SER A 145 6.59 13.17 -19.13
N ASN A 146 5.60 12.81 -18.32
CA ASN A 146 4.90 13.72 -17.41
C ASN A 146 4.65 13.07 -16.04
N GLU A 147 5.39 13.49 -15.01
CA GLU A 147 5.36 12.87 -13.68
C GLU A 147 4.00 13.01 -12.97
N PHE A 148 3.30 14.13 -13.17
CA PHE A 148 1.97 14.34 -12.58
C PHE A 148 0.90 13.44 -13.22
N VAL A 149 1.02 13.14 -14.52
CA VAL A 149 0.15 12.18 -15.21
C VAL A 149 0.43 10.77 -14.69
N MET A 150 1.70 10.40 -14.54
CA MET A 150 2.06 9.12 -13.93
C MET A 150 1.50 8.99 -12.52
N SER A 151 1.62 10.03 -11.70
CA SER A 151 1.03 10.06 -10.36
C SER A 151 -0.49 9.88 -10.39
N ALA A 152 -1.18 10.43 -11.40
CA ALA A 152 -2.62 10.23 -11.57
C ALA A 152 -2.97 8.76 -11.91
N ILE A 153 -2.15 8.09 -12.72
CA ILE A 153 -2.29 6.65 -13.03
C ILE A 153 -2.04 5.80 -11.79
N LEU A 154 -0.98 6.09 -11.03
CA LEU A 154 -0.67 5.39 -9.78
C LEU A 154 -1.81 5.55 -8.77
N ALA A 155 -2.38 6.75 -8.65
CA ALA A 155 -3.53 7.02 -7.79
C ALA A 155 -4.77 6.21 -8.20
N LEU A 156 -5.08 6.13 -9.50
CA LEU A 156 -6.19 5.32 -10.02
C LEU A 156 -5.97 3.83 -9.70
N SER A 157 -4.77 3.32 -9.95
CA SER A 157 -4.41 1.93 -9.68
C SER A 157 -4.49 1.58 -8.20
N ALA A 158 -3.94 2.44 -7.34
CA ALA A 158 -3.99 2.28 -5.89
C ALA A 158 -5.42 2.38 -5.36
N SER A 159 -6.27 3.28 -5.90
CA SER A 159 -7.68 3.39 -5.52
C SER A 159 -8.43 2.08 -5.83
N HIS A 160 -8.23 1.53 -7.04
CA HIS A 160 -8.83 0.25 -7.42
C HIS A 160 -8.34 -0.91 -6.55
N LEU A 161 -7.04 -0.96 -6.21
CA LEU A 161 -6.51 -1.96 -5.30
C LEU A 161 -7.04 -1.80 -3.87
N ALA A 162 -7.15 -0.57 -3.37
CA ALA A 162 -7.73 -0.28 -2.06
C ALA A 162 -9.20 -0.72 -1.98
N TRP A 163 -9.97 -0.51 -3.05
CA TRP A 163 -11.35 -1.00 -3.16
C TRP A 163 -11.42 -2.53 -3.09
N MET A 164 -10.50 -3.24 -3.77
CA MET A 164 -10.48 -4.71 -3.74
C MET A 164 -9.99 -5.28 -2.40
N THR A 165 -8.99 -4.66 -1.77
CA THR A 165 -8.36 -5.18 -0.54
C THR A 165 -8.99 -4.65 0.73
N GLN A 166 -9.79 -3.58 0.65
CA GLN A 166 -10.35 -2.86 1.80
C GLN A 166 -9.25 -2.46 2.81
N ASN A 167 -8.06 -2.13 2.31
CA ASN A 167 -6.86 -1.85 3.09
C ASN A 167 -6.58 -0.34 3.18
N SER A 168 -6.55 0.20 4.40
CA SER A 168 -6.35 1.63 4.64
C SER A 168 -4.96 2.15 4.24
N GLU A 169 -3.92 1.31 4.27
CA GLU A 169 -2.57 1.72 3.82
C GLU A 169 -2.53 1.88 2.29
N THR A 170 -3.19 0.98 1.56
CA THR A 170 -3.37 1.11 0.10
C THR A 170 -4.22 2.31 -0.27
N GLU A 171 -5.25 2.61 0.53
CA GLU A 171 -6.06 3.82 0.37
C GLU A 171 -5.22 5.10 0.61
N ASN A 172 -4.40 5.12 1.66
CA ASN A 172 -3.48 6.22 1.93
C ASN A 172 -2.49 6.45 0.78
N LEU A 173 -1.95 5.36 0.22
CA LEU A 173 -1.09 5.40 -0.96
C LEU A 173 -1.80 6.03 -2.16
N ALA A 174 -3.09 5.72 -2.36
CA ALA A 174 -3.90 6.34 -3.41
C ALA A 174 -4.05 7.86 -3.20
N TYR A 175 -4.36 8.30 -1.97
CA TYR A 175 -4.45 9.72 -1.64
C TYR A 175 -3.12 10.45 -1.82
N HIS A 176 -2.01 9.81 -1.46
CA HIS A 176 -0.67 10.38 -1.64
C HIS A 176 -0.39 10.69 -3.11
N HIS A 177 -0.52 9.70 -4.00
CA HIS A 177 -0.32 9.90 -5.43
C HIS A 177 -1.34 10.87 -6.03
N ARG A 178 -2.59 10.86 -5.57
CA ARG A 178 -3.63 11.80 -6.00
C ARG A 178 -3.26 13.24 -5.65
N GLY A 179 -2.72 13.47 -4.46
CA GLY A 179 -2.22 14.79 -4.03
C GLY A 179 -1.07 15.30 -4.90
N VAL A 180 -0.10 14.44 -5.23
CA VAL A 180 1.00 14.78 -6.14
C VAL A 180 0.48 15.11 -7.54
N ALA A 181 -0.46 14.31 -8.05
CA ALA A 181 -1.08 14.52 -9.36
C ALA A 181 -1.85 15.85 -9.43
N LEU A 182 -2.67 16.15 -8.42
CA LEU A 182 -3.42 17.41 -8.34
C LEU A 182 -2.51 18.63 -8.26
N LYS A 183 -1.44 18.55 -7.47
CA LYS A 183 -0.44 19.62 -7.37
C LYS A 183 0.23 19.87 -8.72
N GLY A 184 0.73 18.83 -9.38
CA GLY A 184 1.37 18.96 -10.69
C GLY A 184 0.41 19.41 -11.80
N LEU A 185 -0.86 18.96 -11.76
CA LEU A 185 -1.89 19.43 -12.66
C LEU A 185 -2.17 20.94 -12.46
N HIS A 186 -2.27 21.39 -11.22
CA HIS A 186 -2.46 22.81 -10.91
C HIS A 186 -1.31 23.68 -11.45
N GLU A 187 -0.07 23.25 -11.23
CA GLU A 187 1.13 23.92 -11.75
C GLU A 187 1.12 23.96 -13.29
N ALA A 188 0.81 22.83 -13.94
CA ALA A 188 0.76 22.73 -15.40
C ALA A 188 -0.33 23.63 -16.02
N ILE A 189 -1.51 23.73 -15.38
CA ILE A 189 -2.58 24.65 -15.80
C ILE A 189 -2.13 26.10 -15.67
N GLY A 190 -1.36 26.44 -14.63
CA GLY A 190 -0.78 27.78 -14.46
C GLY A 190 0.16 28.20 -15.59
N SER A 191 0.80 27.23 -16.25
CA SER A 191 1.65 27.43 -17.42
C SER A 191 1.10 26.71 -18.66
N PHE A 192 -0.20 26.85 -18.93
CA PHE A 192 -0.87 26.17 -20.04
C PHE A 192 -0.23 26.51 -21.39
N SER A 193 0.10 25.48 -22.17
CA SER A 193 0.71 25.59 -23.50
C SER A 193 0.24 24.45 -24.42
N ARG A 194 0.58 24.52 -25.71
CA ARG A 194 0.21 23.45 -26.65
C ARG A 194 0.96 22.15 -26.35
N GLU A 195 2.15 22.25 -25.79
CA GLU A 195 3.05 21.13 -25.49
C GLU A 195 2.58 20.31 -24.28
N ASN A 196 1.93 20.94 -23.30
CA ASN A 196 1.44 20.27 -22.09
C ASN A 196 -0.08 20.01 -22.08
N ALA A 197 -0.81 20.47 -23.11
CA ALA A 197 -2.26 20.31 -23.20
C ALA A 197 -2.70 18.84 -23.10
N ASP A 198 -2.02 17.92 -23.79
CA ASP A 198 -2.35 16.48 -23.76
C ASP A 198 -2.13 15.88 -22.36
N ALA A 199 -1.08 16.31 -21.66
CA ALA A 199 -0.77 15.85 -20.31
C ALA A 199 -1.80 16.39 -19.29
N ILE A 200 -2.19 17.66 -19.41
CA ILE A 200 -3.24 18.27 -18.59
C ILE A 200 -4.57 17.54 -18.80
N LEU A 201 -4.95 17.28 -20.06
CA LEU A 201 -6.16 16.52 -20.38
C LEU A 201 -6.11 15.11 -19.81
N ALA A 202 -5.00 14.40 -20.01
CA ALA A 202 -4.79 13.04 -19.51
C ALA A 202 -4.95 12.97 -17.98
N ALA A 203 -4.26 13.84 -17.24
CA ALA A 203 -4.37 13.88 -15.78
C ALA A 203 -5.79 14.26 -15.32
N SER A 204 -6.44 15.21 -16.00
CA SER A 204 -7.81 15.62 -15.69
C SER A 204 -8.81 14.47 -15.87
N MET A 205 -8.69 13.69 -16.95
CA MET A 205 -9.52 12.50 -17.17
C MET A 205 -9.27 11.43 -16.10
N LEU A 206 -8.01 11.12 -15.81
CA LEU A 206 -7.63 10.11 -14.80
C LEU A 206 -8.14 10.46 -13.41
N LEU A 207 -8.03 11.74 -13.01
CA LEU A 207 -8.53 12.23 -11.73
C LEU A 207 -10.06 12.27 -11.68
N SER A 208 -10.72 12.54 -12.82
CA SER A 208 -12.18 12.50 -12.91
C SER A 208 -12.73 11.08 -12.75
N TRP A 209 -12.08 10.07 -13.34
CA TRP A 209 -12.46 8.65 -13.15
C TRP A 209 -12.31 8.18 -11.69
N GLN A 210 -11.39 8.79 -10.95
CA GLN A 210 -11.22 8.55 -9.51
C GLN A 210 -12.26 9.28 -8.65
N ALA A 211 -12.85 10.37 -9.17
CA ALA A 211 -13.85 11.16 -8.46
C ALA A 211 -15.25 10.51 -8.51
N THR A 212 -15.53 9.68 -9.52
CA THR A 212 -16.79 8.93 -9.63
C THR A 212 -16.97 7.85 -8.56
N GLU A 213 -16.00 7.65 -7.67
CA GLU A 213 -16.06 6.68 -6.57
C GLU A 213 -16.64 7.19 -5.25
N TRP A 214 -17.27 8.38 -5.19
CA TRP A 214 -17.86 8.84 -3.92
C TRP A 214 -19.29 8.31 -3.63
N GLN A 215 -20.11 7.92 -4.61
CA GLN A 215 -21.54 7.61 -4.35
C GLN A 215 -22.22 6.52 -5.22
N ALA A 216 -21.57 5.99 -6.27
CA ALA A 216 -22.23 5.02 -7.15
C ALA A 216 -22.25 3.57 -6.59
N LEU A 217 -21.40 3.25 -5.61
CA LEU A 217 -21.40 1.95 -4.93
C LEU A 217 -22.16 1.96 -3.59
N THR A 218 -22.51 3.13 -3.03
CA THR A 218 -23.35 3.20 -1.82
C THR A 218 -24.84 3.02 -2.10
N PHE A 219 -25.26 2.89 -3.37
CA PHE A 219 -26.68 2.69 -3.74
C PHE A 219 -27.01 1.28 -4.24
N VAL A 220 -26.02 0.38 -4.42
CA VAL A 220 -26.30 -1.00 -4.83
C VAL A 220 -26.49 -1.94 -3.62
N ASP A 221 -26.02 -1.58 -2.43
CA ASP A 221 -26.38 -2.27 -1.17
C ASP A 221 -27.82 -1.98 -0.69
N GLY A 222 -28.54 -1.08 -1.37
CA GLY A 222 -29.96 -0.79 -1.09
C GLY A 222 -30.96 -1.77 -1.72
N LEU A 223 -30.52 -2.68 -2.61
CA LEU A 223 -31.40 -3.59 -3.34
C LEU A 223 -31.38 -5.05 -2.86
N GLU A 224 -30.43 -5.44 -2.00
CA GLU A 224 -30.48 -6.77 -1.33
C GLU A 224 -31.26 -6.76 0.00
N THR A 225 -31.59 -5.58 0.53
CA THR A 225 -32.33 -5.47 1.81
C THR A 225 -33.86 -5.33 1.64
N TRP A 226 -34.38 -5.19 0.42
CA TRP A 226 -35.83 -5.07 0.16
C TRP A 226 -36.50 -6.36 -0.35
N THR A 227 -35.75 -7.40 -0.72
CA THR A 227 -36.33 -8.65 -1.25
C THR A 227 -36.40 -9.80 -0.24
N ASN A 228 -35.86 -9.64 0.98
CA ASN A 228 -35.91 -10.67 2.03
C ASN A 228 -36.85 -10.33 3.21
N GLN A 229 -37.85 -9.46 3.00
CA GLN A 229 -38.87 -9.19 4.02
C GLN A 229 -40.33 -9.22 3.55
N ASN A 230 -40.62 -9.57 2.29
CA ASN A 230 -41.99 -9.87 1.86
C ASN A 230 -41.98 -10.89 0.72
N PHE A 231 -42.02 -12.17 1.10
CA PHE A 231 -42.84 -13.29 0.57
C PHE A 231 -42.23 -14.63 0.96
#